data_AF-A0ABD3EWY0-F1
#
_entry.id   AF-A0ABD3EWY0-F1
#
_cell.length_a   1.000
_cell.length_b   1.000
_cell.length_c   1.000
_cell.angle_alpha   90.00
_cell.angle_beta   90.00
_cell.angle_gamma   90.00
#
_symmetry.space_group_name_H-M   'P 1'
#
loop_
_entity.id
_entity.type
_entity.pdbx_description
1 polymer ?
#
loop_
_entity_poly.entity_id
_entity_poly.type
_entity_poly.pdbx_seq_one_letter_code
_entity_poly.pdbx_strand_id
1 'polypeptide(L)'
;MCSNWFEDAFIEAVRNGHLSVVMWLSVQYPDSPTSSSSCMIEEAAKHGHLEILKYFHRIRSSTGPDVPITAAEVITLWWQQSRNVMNFAAENGHLDVVQWLHATYPETSSATAMDDAAANGHIAMVQWLHVVRKEKCTHRAMDGAAANGHLEMLQWLYSNTSAGCTTRAMDLAAGRGHLKVLKWLRANRSEGCTVKAVEYALQQNQLPILSCLRQNYPELVPSKHKLVIHPPNQFDTLLFLHQYYPHLFSGGTARKPAISIGFEPSETQISSWLKEKISDSKALCVLGKDAEPPQ
;
A
#
# COMPACT_ATOMS: atom_id res chain seq x y z
N MET A 1 20.43 16.06 -26.63
CA MET A 1 20.37 15.79 -25.17
C MET A 1 19.59 16.90 -24.44
N CYS A 2 18.42 17.33 -24.94
CA CYS A 2 17.60 18.39 -24.32
C CYS A 2 16.09 18.09 -24.45
N SER A 3 15.70 16.83 -24.61
CA SER A 3 14.29 16.45 -24.82
C SER A 3 13.51 16.23 -23.52
N ASN A 4 14.17 15.99 -22.38
CA ASN A 4 13.47 15.57 -21.16
C ASN A 4 13.33 16.67 -20.09
N TRP A 5 14.13 17.75 -20.15
CA TRP A 5 14.10 18.80 -19.13
C TRP A 5 12.73 19.49 -19.03
N PHE A 6 12.04 19.64 -20.16
CA PHE A 6 10.73 20.28 -20.22
C PHE A 6 9.67 19.40 -19.56
N GLU A 7 9.63 18.11 -19.90
CA GLU A 7 8.68 17.17 -19.29
C GLU A 7 8.91 17.10 -17.77
N ASP A 8 10.16 16.96 -17.33
CA ASP A 8 10.52 16.89 -15.92
C ASP A 8 10.12 18.18 -15.17
N ALA A 9 10.38 19.36 -15.76
CA ALA A 9 10.01 20.64 -15.17
C ALA A 9 8.48 20.83 -15.10
N PHE A 10 7.75 20.38 -16.13
CA PHE A 10 6.29 20.47 -16.16
C PHE A 10 5.66 19.53 -15.12
N ILE A 11 6.12 18.28 -15.05
CA ILE A 11 5.68 17.31 -14.04
C ILE A 11 5.95 17.87 -12.64
N GLU A 12 7.14 18.39 -12.39
CA GLU A 12 7.51 18.90 -11.08
C GLU A 12 6.70 20.16 -10.70
N ALA A 13 6.41 21.03 -11.68
CA ALA A 13 5.50 22.16 -11.46
C ALA A 13 4.08 21.71 -11.12
N VAL A 14 3.58 20.65 -11.75
CA VAL A 14 2.29 20.05 -11.43
C VAL A 14 2.31 19.41 -10.04
N ARG A 15 3.33 18.60 -9.72
CA ARG A 15 3.51 17.97 -8.40
C ARG A 15 3.46 18.95 -7.25
N ASN A 16 4.13 20.09 -7.42
CA ASN A 16 4.23 21.12 -6.39
C ASN A 16 3.12 22.17 -6.45
N GLY A 17 2.15 22.05 -7.37
CA GLY A 17 0.99 22.95 -7.43
C GLY A 17 1.30 24.34 -7.98
N HIS A 18 2.39 24.50 -8.75
CA HIS A 18 2.82 25.79 -9.28
C HIS A 18 2.01 26.19 -10.52
N LEU A 19 0.74 26.57 -10.32
CA LEU A 19 -0.20 26.91 -11.39
C LEU A 19 0.35 27.94 -12.38
N SER A 20 1.02 29.00 -11.90
CA SER A 20 1.60 30.04 -12.77
C SER A 20 2.66 29.49 -13.72
N VAL A 21 3.50 28.57 -13.23
CA VAL A 21 4.54 27.90 -14.03
C VAL A 21 3.90 26.94 -15.03
N VAL A 22 2.89 26.18 -14.60
CA VAL A 22 2.12 25.29 -15.48
C VAL A 22 1.46 26.08 -16.60
N MET A 23 0.80 27.20 -16.28
CA MET A 23 0.19 28.10 -17.28
C MET A 23 1.22 28.63 -18.27
N TRP A 24 2.36 29.12 -17.77
CA TRP A 24 3.42 29.65 -18.61
C TRP A 24 4.00 28.57 -19.54
N LEU A 25 4.31 27.39 -19.01
CA LEU A 25 4.87 26.29 -19.81
C LEU A 25 3.89 25.80 -20.89
N SER A 26 2.58 25.74 -20.59
CA SER A 26 1.56 25.33 -21.57
C SER A 26 1.47 26.28 -22.76
N VAL A 27 1.71 27.58 -22.55
CA VAL A 27 1.65 28.60 -23.61
C VAL A 27 2.94 28.62 -24.44
N GLN A 28 4.10 28.48 -23.79
CA GLN A 28 5.40 28.60 -24.46
C GLN A 28 5.78 27.38 -25.29
N TYR A 29 5.28 26.19 -24.93
CA TYR A 29 5.68 24.93 -25.56
C TYR A 29 4.47 24.03 -25.88
N PRO A 30 3.57 24.46 -26.78
CA PRO A 30 2.34 23.73 -27.11
C PRO A 30 2.58 22.41 -27.87
N ASP A 31 3.70 22.30 -28.58
CA ASP A 31 4.02 21.17 -29.47
C ASP A 31 4.91 20.10 -28.81
N SER A 32 5.20 20.26 -27.51
CA SER A 32 6.08 19.33 -26.80
C SER A 32 5.38 17.96 -26.65
N PRO A 33 5.97 16.88 -27.17
CA PRO A 33 5.33 15.58 -27.23
C PRO A 33 5.34 14.96 -25.85
N THR A 34 4.24 15.04 -25.10
CA THR A 34 4.09 14.28 -23.86
C THR A 34 3.87 12.81 -24.19
N SER A 35 4.97 12.11 -24.48
CA SER A 35 4.99 10.66 -24.65
C SER A 35 5.34 9.94 -23.35
N SER A 36 5.63 10.67 -22.26
CA SER A 36 5.98 10.09 -20.97
C SER A 36 4.76 9.57 -20.19
N SER A 37 4.97 8.37 -19.64
CA SER A 37 4.03 7.39 -19.09
C SER A 37 3.22 7.81 -17.84
N SER A 38 3.32 9.06 -17.39
CA SER A 38 2.63 9.55 -16.18
C SER A 38 1.82 10.77 -16.57
N CYS A 39 0.50 10.62 -16.69
CA CYS A 39 -0.31 11.71 -17.21
C CYS A 39 -0.43 12.84 -16.17
N MET A 40 -0.24 14.09 -16.62
CA MET A 40 -0.20 15.29 -15.76
C MET A 40 -1.47 15.46 -14.91
N ILE A 41 -2.60 14.98 -15.40
CA ILE A 41 -3.89 15.06 -14.73
C ILE A 41 -3.92 14.15 -13.50
N GLU A 42 -3.35 12.94 -13.59
CA GLU A 42 -3.24 12.04 -12.46
C GLU A 42 -2.32 12.62 -11.38
N GLU A 43 -1.20 13.23 -11.76
CA GLU A 43 -0.28 13.85 -10.81
C GLU A 43 -0.92 15.04 -10.09
N ALA A 44 -1.64 15.90 -10.82
CA ALA A 44 -2.40 17.00 -10.22
C ALA A 44 -3.48 16.50 -9.25
N ALA A 45 -4.16 15.40 -9.59
CA ALA A 45 -5.19 14.80 -8.75
C ALA A 45 -4.60 14.13 -7.50
N LYS A 46 -3.49 13.40 -7.65
CA LYS A 46 -2.76 12.74 -6.57
C LYS A 46 -2.28 13.71 -5.49
N HIS A 47 -1.90 14.93 -5.89
CA HIS A 47 -1.42 15.98 -4.98
C HIS A 47 -2.47 17.03 -4.61
N GLY A 48 -3.71 16.90 -5.10
CA GLY A 48 -4.82 17.76 -4.66
C GLY A 48 -4.88 19.12 -5.34
N HIS A 49 -4.23 19.30 -6.49
CA HIS A 49 -4.15 20.60 -7.17
C HIS A 49 -5.37 20.89 -8.02
N LEU A 50 -6.51 21.15 -7.36
CA LEU A 50 -7.80 21.40 -8.01
C LEU A 50 -7.74 22.52 -9.06
N GLU A 51 -7.01 23.60 -8.80
CA GLU A 51 -6.94 24.72 -9.74
C GLU A 51 -6.17 24.38 -11.02
N ILE A 52 -5.16 23.51 -10.94
CA ILE A 52 -4.46 22.97 -12.12
C ILE A 52 -5.41 22.09 -12.93
N LEU A 53 -6.19 21.23 -12.27
CA LEU A 53 -7.20 20.40 -12.95
C LEU A 53 -8.28 21.24 -13.64
N LYS A 54 -8.78 22.29 -12.96
CA LYS A 54 -9.72 23.25 -13.56
C LYS A 54 -9.10 23.98 -14.75
N TYR A 55 -7.82 24.34 -14.67
CA TYR A 55 -7.09 24.95 -15.78
C TYR A 55 -7.01 24.01 -16.99
N PHE A 56 -6.61 22.75 -16.81
CA PHE A 56 -6.59 21.75 -17.89
C PHE A 56 -7.99 21.48 -18.46
N HIS A 57 -9.03 21.47 -17.62
CA HIS A 57 -10.41 21.36 -18.08
C HIS A 57 -10.85 22.58 -18.90
N ARG A 58 -10.51 23.80 -18.46
CA ARG A 58 -10.80 25.02 -19.22
C ARG A 58 -10.17 24.97 -20.60
N ILE A 59 -8.89 24.62 -20.72
CA ILE A 59 -8.21 24.51 -22.02
C ILE A 59 -8.92 23.52 -22.94
N ARG A 60 -9.29 22.35 -22.41
CA ARG A 60 -10.06 21.34 -23.15
C ARG A 60 -11.40 21.88 -23.65
N SER A 61 -12.10 22.67 -22.83
CA SER A 61 -13.42 23.22 -23.15
C SER A 61 -13.36 24.49 -24.02
N SER A 62 -12.24 25.21 -24.02
CA SER A 62 -12.03 26.41 -24.84
C SER A 62 -11.53 26.03 -26.23
N THR A 63 -12.44 25.67 -27.12
CA THR A 63 -12.20 25.56 -28.58
C THR A 63 -12.29 26.92 -29.28
N GLY A 64 -11.68 27.95 -28.68
CA GLY A 64 -11.66 29.32 -29.22
C GLY A 64 -10.39 29.60 -30.07
N PRO A 65 -10.41 30.63 -30.94
CA PRO A 65 -9.30 30.95 -31.85
C PRO A 65 -7.99 31.38 -31.16
N ASP A 66 -8.01 31.66 -29.85
CA ASP A 66 -6.87 32.16 -29.08
C ASP A 66 -6.03 31.05 -28.41
N VAL A 67 -6.46 29.79 -28.47
CA VAL A 67 -5.70 28.63 -27.93
C VAL A 67 -5.04 27.89 -29.09
N PRO A 68 -3.72 27.60 -29.03
CA PRO A 68 -3.07 26.76 -30.02
C PRO A 68 -3.79 25.41 -30.09
N ILE A 69 -4.33 25.06 -31.28
CA ILE A 69 -5.14 23.86 -31.51
C ILE A 69 -4.42 22.59 -31.01
N THR A 70 -3.09 22.57 -31.12
CA THR A 70 -2.22 21.46 -30.68
C THR A 70 -2.26 21.23 -29.16
N ALA A 71 -2.29 22.28 -28.33
CA ALA A 71 -2.33 22.14 -26.88
C ALA A 71 -3.67 21.55 -26.38
N ALA A 72 -4.79 21.94 -27.00
CA ALA A 72 -6.12 21.42 -26.66
C ALA A 72 -6.27 19.94 -27.04
N GLU A 73 -5.69 19.52 -28.17
CA GLU A 73 -5.66 18.13 -28.61
C GLU A 73 -4.85 17.25 -27.64
N VAL A 74 -3.65 17.69 -27.25
CA VAL A 74 -2.80 16.97 -26.29
C VAL A 74 -3.47 16.81 -24.92
N ILE A 75 -4.07 17.88 -24.39
CA ILE A 75 -4.79 17.82 -23.09
C ILE A 75 -6.01 16.92 -23.18
N THR A 76 -6.71 16.91 -24.32
CA THR A 76 -7.84 16.00 -24.54
C THR A 76 -7.38 14.54 -24.50
N LEU A 77 -6.22 14.23 -25.09
CA LEU A 77 -5.62 12.90 -25.00
C LEU A 77 -5.27 12.51 -23.56
N TRP A 78 -4.74 13.44 -22.75
CA TRP A 78 -4.50 13.17 -21.33
C TRP A 78 -5.79 12.74 -20.63
N TRP A 79 -6.88 13.50 -20.77
CA TRP A 79 -8.15 13.15 -20.13
C TRP A 79 -8.71 11.79 -20.61
N GLN A 80 -8.48 11.41 -21.87
CA GLN A 80 -8.93 10.11 -22.40
C GLN A 80 -8.09 8.94 -21.86
N GLN A 81 -6.80 9.18 -21.59
CA GLN A 81 -5.89 8.18 -21.03
C GLN A 81 -6.04 8.04 -19.51
N SER A 82 -6.39 9.12 -18.80
CA SER A 82 -6.55 9.17 -17.33
C SER A 82 -7.86 8.55 -16.83
N ARG A 83 -8.02 7.23 -16.97
CA ARG A 83 -9.22 6.52 -16.50
C ARG A 83 -9.36 6.50 -14.97
N ASN A 84 -8.25 6.70 -14.24
CA ASN A 84 -8.17 6.52 -12.79
C ASN A 84 -7.94 7.82 -12.00
N VAL A 85 -8.10 8.99 -12.63
CA VAL A 85 -7.84 10.30 -11.99
C VAL A 85 -8.55 10.47 -10.64
N MET A 86 -9.81 10.03 -10.54
CA MET A 86 -10.58 10.10 -9.30
C MET A 86 -10.03 9.16 -8.22
N ASN A 87 -9.49 8.00 -8.60
CA ASN A 87 -8.93 7.04 -7.64
C ASN A 87 -7.69 7.64 -6.97
N PHE A 88 -6.79 8.28 -7.74
CA PHE A 88 -5.61 8.93 -7.18
C PHE A 88 -5.96 10.06 -6.20
N ALA A 89 -6.96 10.88 -6.52
CA ALA A 89 -7.45 11.90 -5.60
C ALA A 89 -8.11 11.30 -4.34
N ALA A 90 -8.85 10.19 -4.50
CA ALA A 90 -9.50 9.51 -3.39
C ALA A 90 -8.50 8.80 -2.47
N GLU A 91 -7.49 8.15 -3.04
CA GLU A 91 -6.38 7.48 -2.36
C GLU A 91 -5.60 8.44 -1.46
N ASN A 92 -5.44 9.69 -1.89
CA ASN A 92 -4.69 10.74 -1.16
C ASN A 92 -5.61 11.69 -0.36
N GLY A 93 -6.93 11.45 -0.36
CA GLY A 93 -7.87 12.16 0.52
C GLY A 93 -8.28 13.55 0.06
N HIS A 94 -8.09 13.89 -1.22
CA HIS A 94 -8.44 15.19 -1.80
C HIS A 94 -9.93 15.26 -2.15
N LEU A 95 -10.77 15.48 -1.13
CA LEU A 95 -12.24 15.46 -1.24
C LEU A 95 -12.79 16.51 -2.21
N ASP A 96 -12.21 17.70 -2.23
CA ASP A 96 -12.57 18.79 -3.14
C ASP A 96 -12.32 18.42 -4.61
N VAL A 97 -11.18 17.78 -4.90
CA VAL A 97 -10.85 17.25 -6.22
C VAL A 97 -11.83 16.15 -6.62
N VAL A 98 -12.12 15.20 -5.73
CA VAL A 98 -13.07 14.11 -6.02
C VAL A 98 -14.48 14.64 -6.25
N GLN A 99 -14.94 15.60 -5.46
CA GLN A 99 -16.25 16.24 -5.63
C GLN A 99 -16.34 16.93 -7.00
N TRP A 100 -15.31 17.67 -7.39
CA TRP A 100 -15.27 18.35 -8.68
C TRP A 100 -15.19 17.37 -9.85
N LEU A 101 -14.35 16.33 -9.76
CA LEU A 101 -14.23 15.28 -10.78
C LEU A 101 -15.55 14.52 -10.93
N HIS A 102 -16.26 14.24 -9.83
CA HIS A 102 -17.54 13.55 -9.88
C HIS A 102 -18.62 14.40 -10.56
N ALA A 103 -18.68 15.70 -10.26
CA ALA A 103 -19.63 16.61 -10.89
C ALA A 103 -19.34 16.82 -12.39
N THR A 104 -18.07 16.76 -12.80
CA THR A 104 -17.63 17.06 -14.17
C THR A 104 -17.54 15.82 -15.05
N TYR A 105 -17.14 14.68 -14.48
CA TYR A 105 -16.85 13.42 -15.18
C TYR A 105 -17.46 12.21 -14.45
N PRO A 106 -18.80 12.09 -14.41
CA PRO A 106 -19.47 11.03 -13.65
C PRO A 106 -19.10 9.61 -14.11
N GLU A 107 -18.69 9.43 -15.36
CA GLU A 107 -18.29 8.13 -15.93
C GLU A 107 -16.93 7.60 -15.41
N THR A 108 -16.11 8.45 -14.77
CA THR A 108 -14.79 8.04 -14.22
C THR A 108 -14.89 7.38 -12.85
N SER A 109 -16.12 7.10 -12.42
CA SER A 109 -16.41 6.60 -11.10
C SER A 109 -16.18 5.09 -11.07
N SER A 110 -15.20 4.62 -10.26
CA SER A 110 -15.01 3.20 -9.93
C SER A 110 -15.15 2.90 -8.42
N ALA A 111 -15.57 1.68 -8.06
CA ALA A 111 -15.58 1.17 -6.69
C ALA A 111 -14.18 1.21 -6.03
N THR A 112 -13.13 1.18 -6.85
CA THR A 112 -11.72 1.28 -6.40
C THR A 112 -11.46 2.59 -5.66
N ALA A 113 -12.09 3.72 -6.04
CA ALA A 113 -11.92 4.99 -5.33
C ALA A 113 -12.32 4.88 -3.85
N MET A 114 -13.40 4.16 -3.54
CA MET A 114 -13.85 3.96 -2.15
C MET A 114 -12.96 2.97 -1.41
N ASP A 115 -12.49 1.92 -2.09
CA ASP A 115 -11.55 0.95 -1.53
C ASP A 115 -10.21 1.60 -1.17
N ASP A 116 -9.66 2.43 -2.06
CA ASP A 116 -8.37 3.12 -1.89
C ASP A 116 -8.47 4.21 -0.80
N ALA A 117 -9.57 4.97 -0.76
CA ALA A 117 -9.84 5.93 0.31
C ALA A 117 -9.98 5.23 1.68
N ALA A 118 -10.62 4.06 1.72
CA ALA A 118 -10.73 3.25 2.94
C ALA A 118 -9.37 2.72 3.39
N ALA A 119 -8.56 2.21 2.46
CA ALA A 119 -7.23 1.71 2.73
C ALA A 119 -6.30 2.78 3.33
N ASN A 120 -6.48 4.06 2.96
CA ASN A 120 -5.71 5.19 3.49
C ASN A 120 -6.40 5.94 4.64
N GLY A 121 -7.54 5.44 5.12
CA GLY A 121 -8.19 5.97 6.33
C GLY A 121 -8.93 7.29 6.13
N HIS A 122 -9.27 7.67 4.90
CA HIS A 122 -9.98 8.92 4.59
C HIS A 122 -11.49 8.79 4.86
N ILE A 123 -11.89 8.82 6.15
CA ILE A 123 -13.29 8.59 6.58
C ILE A 123 -14.28 9.55 5.90
N ALA A 124 -13.98 10.85 5.85
CA ALA A 124 -14.88 11.83 5.23
C ALA A 124 -15.10 11.55 3.73
N MET A 125 -14.04 11.12 3.02
CA MET A 125 -14.12 10.70 1.62
C MET A 125 -15.01 9.46 1.47
N VAL A 126 -14.80 8.44 2.29
CA VAL A 126 -15.57 7.19 2.26
C VAL A 126 -17.05 7.45 2.57
N GLN A 127 -17.35 8.30 3.57
CA GLN A 127 -18.72 8.71 3.90
C GLN A 127 -19.40 9.41 2.72
N TRP A 128 -18.69 10.34 2.07
CA TRP A 128 -19.22 11.06 0.91
C TRP A 128 -19.44 10.12 -0.29
N LEU A 129 -18.45 9.29 -0.63
CA LEU A 129 -18.55 8.30 -1.72
C LEU A 129 -19.69 7.32 -1.46
N HIS A 130 -19.89 6.87 -0.22
CA HIS A 130 -20.96 5.96 0.15
C HIS A 130 -22.37 6.53 -0.07
N VAL A 131 -22.56 7.83 0.18
CA VAL A 131 -23.86 8.50 0.00
C VAL A 131 -24.14 8.79 -1.48
N VAL A 132 -23.12 9.26 -2.19
CA VAL A 132 -23.30 9.77 -3.56
C VAL A 132 -23.32 8.64 -4.59
N ARG A 133 -22.71 7.49 -4.29
CA ARG A 133 -22.46 6.45 -5.29
C ARG A 133 -23.23 5.18 -5.01
N LYS A 134 -23.73 4.58 -6.10
CA LYS A 134 -24.44 3.29 -6.08
C LYS A 134 -23.49 2.11 -5.91
N GLU A 135 -22.27 2.26 -6.43
CA GLU A 135 -21.20 1.29 -6.30
C GLU A 135 -20.73 1.27 -4.85
N LYS A 136 -20.92 0.14 -4.17
CA LYS A 136 -20.46 -0.06 -2.80
C LYS A 136 -18.97 -0.44 -2.80
N CYS A 137 -18.32 -0.29 -1.64
CA CYS A 137 -16.99 -0.83 -1.43
C CYS A 137 -16.96 -2.36 -1.56
N THR A 138 -15.77 -2.88 -1.88
CA THR A 138 -15.51 -4.32 -1.93
C THR A 138 -14.81 -4.78 -0.65
N HIS A 139 -14.46 -6.06 -0.57
CA HIS A 139 -13.66 -6.58 0.54
C HIS A 139 -12.28 -5.91 0.65
N ARG A 140 -11.79 -5.29 -0.44
CA ARG A 140 -10.51 -4.58 -0.45
C ARG A 140 -10.50 -3.37 0.47
N ALA A 141 -11.64 -2.69 0.66
CA ALA A 141 -11.74 -1.59 1.62
C ALA A 141 -11.39 -2.03 3.05
N MET A 142 -12.01 -3.12 3.53
CA MET A 142 -11.72 -3.64 4.87
C MET A 142 -10.34 -4.27 4.97
N ASP A 143 -9.91 -5.03 3.95
CA ASP A 143 -8.57 -5.62 3.93
C ASP A 143 -7.47 -4.55 3.97
N GLY A 144 -7.62 -3.47 3.21
CA GLY A 144 -6.70 -2.32 3.18
C GLY A 144 -6.72 -1.52 4.48
N ALA A 145 -7.92 -1.18 4.99
CA ALA A 145 -8.05 -0.47 6.26
C ALA A 145 -7.43 -1.27 7.43
N ALA A 146 -7.59 -2.60 7.42
CA ALA A 146 -6.96 -3.48 8.40
C ALA A 146 -5.44 -3.52 8.24
N ALA A 147 -4.95 -3.65 7.01
CA ALA A 147 -3.52 -3.66 6.71
C ALA A 147 -2.84 -2.36 7.18
N ASN A 148 -3.50 -1.19 7.07
CA ASN A 148 -2.91 0.09 7.48
C ASN A 148 -3.32 0.53 8.90
N GLY A 149 -4.00 -0.32 9.66
CA GLY A 149 -4.28 -0.06 11.07
C GLY A 149 -5.43 0.91 11.35
N HIS A 150 -6.26 1.21 10.35
CA HIS A 150 -7.37 2.15 10.44
C HIS A 150 -8.60 1.52 11.12
N LEU A 151 -8.53 1.35 12.45
CA LEU A 151 -9.60 0.75 13.24
C LEU A 151 -10.93 1.52 13.13
N GLU A 152 -10.90 2.85 13.15
CA GLU A 152 -12.11 3.66 13.03
C GLU A 152 -12.80 3.46 11.67
N MET A 153 -12.02 3.38 10.59
CA MET A 153 -12.53 3.04 9.26
C MET A 153 -13.18 1.65 9.24
N LEU A 154 -12.56 0.64 9.87
CA LEU A 154 -13.14 -0.70 9.96
C LEU A 154 -14.48 -0.72 10.70
N GLN A 155 -14.58 0.00 11.82
CA GLN A 155 -15.82 0.14 12.58
C GLN A 155 -16.89 0.80 11.73
N TRP A 156 -16.54 1.87 11.03
CA TRP A 156 -17.46 2.56 10.14
C TRP A 156 -17.94 1.66 9.00
N LEU A 157 -17.02 0.98 8.30
CA LEU A 157 -17.34 0.06 7.20
C LEU A 157 -18.24 -1.08 7.67
N TYR A 158 -17.98 -1.65 8.84
CA TYR A 158 -18.78 -2.73 9.42
C TYR A 158 -20.21 -2.30 9.77
N SER A 159 -20.39 -1.09 10.29
CA SER A 159 -21.71 -0.58 10.66
C SER A 159 -22.52 -0.06 9.47
N ASN A 160 -21.87 0.41 8.40
CA ASN A 160 -22.55 1.13 7.31
C ASN A 160 -22.56 0.35 5.98
N THR A 161 -21.84 -0.76 5.89
CA THR A 161 -21.73 -1.52 4.65
C THR A 161 -21.94 -3.01 4.89
N SER A 162 -22.38 -3.71 3.86
CA SER A 162 -22.44 -5.18 3.85
C SER A 162 -21.14 -5.80 3.32
N ALA A 163 -20.10 -5.00 3.07
CA ALA A 163 -18.83 -5.52 2.61
C ALA A 163 -18.17 -6.32 3.76
N GLY A 164 -17.76 -7.54 3.45
CA GLY A 164 -16.95 -8.34 4.36
C GLY A 164 -15.46 -8.03 4.22
N CYS A 165 -14.63 -8.79 4.91
CA CYS A 165 -13.19 -8.82 4.66
C CYS A 165 -12.78 -10.21 4.18
N THR A 166 -11.51 -10.41 3.88
CA THR A 166 -10.92 -11.73 3.68
C THR A 166 -9.95 -12.03 4.82
N THR A 167 -9.34 -13.22 4.80
CA THR A 167 -8.24 -13.55 5.72
C THR A 167 -7.06 -12.59 5.60
N ARG A 168 -6.93 -11.88 4.46
CA ARG A 168 -5.88 -10.87 4.24
C ARG A 168 -5.94 -9.73 5.25
N ALA A 169 -7.13 -9.35 5.73
CA ALA A 169 -7.28 -8.30 6.73
C ALA A 169 -6.46 -8.60 7.99
N MET A 170 -6.64 -9.81 8.56
CA MET A 170 -5.89 -10.22 9.74
C MET A 170 -4.44 -10.57 9.41
N ASP A 171 -4.17 -11.23 8.28
CA ASP A 171 -2.80 -11.61 7.89
C ASP A 171 -1.89 -10.37 7.75
N LEU A 172 -2.36 -9.33 7.05
CA LEU A 172 -1.58 -8.11 6.84
C LEU A 172 -1.52 -7.23 8.11
N ALA A 173 -2.62 -7.13 8.87
CA ALA A 173 -2.62 -6.42 10.14
C ALA A 173 -1.62 -7.04 11.14
N ALA A 174 -1.45 -8.36 11.11
CA ALA A 174 -0.47 -9.06 11.93
C ALA A 174 0.97 -8.70 11.56
N GLY A 175 1.31 -8.75 10.27
CA GLY A 175 2.64 -8.35 9.79
C GLY A 175 2.99 -6.91 10.14
N ARG A 176 2.01 -6.01 10.10
CA ARG A 176 2.20 -4.57 10.36
C ARG A 176 2.03 -4.15 11.82
N GLY A 177 1.88 -5.11 12.73
CA GLY A 177 1.86 -4.81 14.18
C GLY A 177 0.55 -4.24 14.71
N HIS A 178 -0.55 -4.33 13.96
CA HIS A 178 -1.83 -3.68 14.30
C HIS A 178 -2.69 -4.52 15.27
N LEU A 179 -2.22 -4.66 16.51
CA LEU A 179 -2.85 -5.53 17.53
C LEU A 179 -4.31 -5.14 17.83
N LYS A 180 -4.63 -3.84 17.86
CA LYS A 180 -6.01 -3.36 18.09
C LYS A 180 -6.96 -3.81 16.97
N VAL A 181 -6.50 -3.72 15.73
CA VAL A 181 -7.25 -4.20 14.55
C VAL A 181 -7.46 -5.71 14.63
N LEU A 182 -6.43 -6.50 14.95
CA LEU A 182 -6.58 -7.96 15.10
C LEU A 182 -7.61 -8.34 16.17
N LYS A 183 -7.55 -7.70 17.34
CA LYS A 183 -8.51 -7.95 18.43
C LYS A 183 -9.92 -7.62 18.00
N TRP A 184 -10.10 -6.51 17.29
CA TRP A 184 -11.40 -6.08 16.81
C TRP A 184 -11.94 -7.00 15.70
N LEU A 185 -11.13 -7.35 14.70
CA LEU A 185 -11.52 -8.27 13.62
C LEU A 185 -11.93 -9.62 14.21
N ARG A 186 -11.15 -10.20 15.11
CA ARG A 186 -11.49 -11.47 15.76
C ARG A 186 -12.82 -11.43 16.52
N ALA A 187 -13.14 -10.30 17.17
CA ALA A 187 -14.36 -10.17 17.95
C ALA A 187 -15.61 -9.96 17.09
N ASN A 188 -15.47 -9.43 15.87
CA ASN A 188 -16.60 -8.97 15.05
C ASN A 188 -16.74 -9.70 13.70
N ARG A 189 -15.73 -10.49 13.29
CA ARG A 189 -15.63 -11.15 11.99
C ARG A 189 -15.29 -12.63 12.17
N SER A 190 -15.72 -13.46 11.21
CA SER A 190 -15.58 -14.92 11.26
C SER A 190 -14.54 -15.47 10.29
N GLU A 191 -13.99 -14.64 9.40
CA GLU A 191 -13.05 -15.03 8.36
C GLU A 191 -11.71 -15.54 8.93
N GLY A 192 -11.29 -15.01 10.08
CA GLY A 192 -10.07 -15.42 10.76
C GLY A 192 -8.79 -15.03 10.03
N CYS A 193 -7.73 -15.79 10.27
CA CYS A 193 -6.41 -15.58 9.68
C CYS A 193 -5.81 -16.91 9.22
N THR A 194 -4.76 -16.83 8.41
CA THR A 194 -4.02 -18.00 7.93
C THR A 194 -2.63 -18.06 8.58
N VAL A 195 -1.86 -19.12 8.28
CA VAL A 195 -0.46 -19.24 8.69
C VAL A 195 0.38 -18.03 8.25
N LYS A 196 -0.04 -17.31 7.20
CA LYS A 196 0.61 -16.07 6.75
C LYS A 196 0.62 -14.98 7.82
N ALA A 197 -0.39 -14.89 8.68
CA ALA A 197 -0.39 -13.93 9.79
C ALA A 197 0.82 -14.14 10.72
N VAL A 198 1.12 -15.40 11.04
CA VAL A 198 2.27 -15.78 11.87
C VAL A 198 3.57 -15.53 11.10
N GLU A 199 3.65 -15.94 9.84
CA GLU A 199 4.85 -15.76 9.00
C GLU A 199 5.20 -14.27 8.81
N TYR A 200 4.22 -13.41 8.50
CA TYR A 200 4.43 -11.97 8.36
C TYR A 200 4.79 -11.31 9.69
N ALA A 201 4.15 -11.70 10.79
CA ALA A 201 4.49 -11.18 12.11
C ALA A 201 5.91 -11.60 12.55
N LEU A 202 6.39 -12.78 12.14
CA LEU A 202 7.78 -13.23 12.38
C LEU A 202 8.78 -12.42 11.55
N GLN A 203 8.51 -12.21 10.26
CA GLN A 203 9.38 -11.42 9.38
C GLN A 203 9.58 -9.98 9.88
N GLN A 204 8.54 -9.42 10.51
CA GLN A 204 8.51 -8.05 11.01
C GLN A 204 8.77 -7.96 12.53
N ASN A 205 9.18 -9.07 13.17
CA ASN A 205 9.49 -9.19 14.61
C ASN A 205 8.40 -8.65 15.56
N GLN A 206 7.14 -8.92 15.24
CA GLN A 206 5.97 -8.43 15.98
C GLN A 206 5.61 -9.35 17.17
N LEU A 207 6.45 -9.43 18.21
CA LEU A 207 6.24 -10.33 19.36
C LEU A 207 4.85 -10.20 20.04
N PRO A 208 4.26 -8.99 20.24
CA PRO A 208 2.92 -8.88 20.82
C PRO A 208 1.85 -9.52 19.94
N ILE A 209 1.99 -9.43 18.62
CA ILE A 209 1.12 -10.06 17.65
C ILE A 209 1.29 -11.57 17.69
N LEU A 210 2.53 -12.06 17.69
CA LEU A 210 2.84 -13.50 17.74
C LEU A 210 2.28 -14.15 19.01
N SER A 211 2.42 -13.48 20.15
CA SER A 211 1.82 -13.93 21.42
C SER A 211 0.29 -13.96 21.33
N CYS A 212 -0.32 -12.93 20.74
CA CYS A 212 -1.77 -12.88 20.52
C CYS A 212 -2.25 -14.00 19.58
N LEU A 213 -1.58 -14.20 18.45
CA LEU A 213 -1.93 -15.24 17.48
C LEU A 213 -1.78 -16.63 18.11
N ARG A 214 -0.68 -16.89 18.81
CA ARG A 214 -0.46 -18.19 19.49
C ARG A 214 -1.54 -18.51 20.52
N GLN A 215 -1.95 -17.51 21.31
CA GLN A 215 -2.98 -17.69 22.33
C GLN A 215 -4.35 -18.02 21.73
N ASN A 216 -4.65 -17.53 20.53
CA ASN A 216 -6.00 -17.58 19.96
C ASN A 216 -6.14 -18.52 18.75
N TYR A 217 -5.02 -18.86 18.11
CA TYR A 217 -4.92 -19.73 16.94
C TYR A 217 -3.73 -20.69 17.10
N PRO A 218 -3.77 -21.58 18.12
CA PRO A 218 -2.64 -22.46 18.45
C PRO A 218 -2.29 -23.47 17.33
N GLU A 219 -3.20 -23.72 16.39
CA GLU A 219 -3.04 -24.58 15.23
C GLU A 219 -2.19 -23.97 14.11
N LEU A 220 -1.99 -22.65 14.11
CA LEU A 220 -1.22 -21.96 13.06
C LEU A 220 0.29 -22.13 13.31
N VAL A 221 0.88 -23.11 12.64
CA VAL A 221 2.31 -23.39 12.68
C VAL A 221 3.00 -22.83 11.43
N PRO A 222 4.06 -22.00 11.57
CA PRO A 222 4.76 -21.42 10.42
C PRO A 222 5.55 -22.47 9.63
N SER A 223 5.73 -22.25 8.34
CA SER A 223 6.50 -23.16 7.49
C SER A 223 8.01 -23.05 7.73
N LYS A 224 8.68 -24.20 7.95
CA LYS A 224 10.16 -24.29 8.08
C LYS A 224 10.91 -23.59 6.94
N HIS A 225 10.40 -23.66 5.72
CA HIS A 225 11.14 -23.30 4.51
C HIS A 225 11.10 -21.80 4.16
N LYS A 226 10.36 -20.97 4.91
CA LYS A 226 10.17 -19.54 4.61
C LYS A 226 10.52 -18.62 5.79
N LEU A 227 11.08 -19.18 6.85
CA LEU A 227 11.48 -18.44 8.04
C LEU A 227 12.83 -17.77 7.82
N VAL A 228 12.76 -16.55 7.29
CA VAL A 228 13.89 -15.60 7.29
C VAL A 228 13.61 -14.55 8.35
N ILE A 229 14.48 -14.48 9.36
CA ILE A 229 14.38 -13.48 10.44
C ILE A 229 15.41 -12.39 10.14
N HIS A 230 14.92 -11.16 10.01
CA HIS A 230 15.73 -9.97 9.72
C HIS A 230 15.91 -9.11 10.99
N PRO A 231 16.99 -8.32 11.12
CA PRO A 231 17.14 -7.36 12.21
C PRO A 231 16.10 -6.23 12.10
N PRO A 232 15.77 -5.50 13.19
CA PRO A 232 16.26 -5.65 14.58
C PRO A 232 15.42 -6.62 15.42
N ASN A 233 15.98 -7.12 16.55
CA ASN A 233 15.35 -8.03 17.55
C ASN A 233 15.22 -9.50 17.14
N GLN A 234 16.20 -10.02 16.40
CA GLN A 234 16.20 -11.43 15.98
C GLN A 234 16.24 -12.40 17.16
N PHE A 235 16.98 -12.06 18.22
CA PHE A 235 17.17 -12.95 19.35
C PHE A 235 15.86 -13.23 20.08
N ASP A 236 15.03 -12.21 20.30
CA ASP A 236 13.74 -12.39 20.97
C ASP A 236 12.77 -13.23 20.14
N THR A 237 12.73 -13.01 18.82
CA THR A 237 11.94 -13.83 17.89
C THR A 237 12.44 -15.28 17.88
N LEU A 238 13.76 -15.51 17.91
CA LEU A 238 14.34 -16.84 17.99
C LEU A 238 14.05 -17.53 19.33
N LEU A 239 14.12 -16.80 20.44
CA LEU A 239 13.72 -17.30 21.76
C LEU A 239 12.25 -17.69 21.77
N PHE A 240 11.38 -16.84 21.22
CA PHE A 240 9.96 -17.12 21.06
C PHE A 240 9.74 -18.39 20.24
N LEU A 241 10.38 -18.51 19.08
CA LEU A 241 10.28 -19.70 18.23
C LEU A 241 10.80 -20.95 18.94
N HIS A 242 11.91 -20.87 19.67
CA HIS A 242 12.47 -22.01 20.39
C HIS A 242 11.54 -22.45 21.53
N GLN A 243 10.97 -21.50 22.27
CA GLN A 243 10.04 -21.77 23.36
C GLN A 243 8.73 -22.39 22.87
N TYR A 244 8.14 -21.87 21.80
CA TYR A 244 6.78 -22.24 21.38
C TYR A 244 6.73 -23.19 20.17
N TYR A 245 7.78 -23.24 19.36
CA TYR A 245 7.89 -24.06 18.16
C TYR A 245 9.25 -24.78 18.06
N PRO A 246 9.67 -25.56 19.08
CA PRO A 246 11.00 -26.18 19.13
C PRO A 246 11.27 -27.13 17.94
N HIS A 247 10.22 -27.72 17.37
CA HIS A 247 10.32 -28.60 16.20
C HIS A 247 10.83 -27.89 14.93
N LEU A 248 10.82 -26.54 14.88
CA LEU A 248 11.39 -25.77 13.78
C LEU A 248 12.92 -25.80 13.78
N PHE A 249 13.56 -26.10 14.92
CA PHE A 249 15.01 -26.13 15.06
C PHE A 249 15.62 -27.50 14.72
N SER A 250 14.80 -28.49 14.34
CA SER A 250 15.24 -29.86 14.00
C SER A 250 15.03 -30.22 12.52
N GLY A 251 15.98 -30.98 11.95
CA GLY A 251 15.81 -31.66 10.65
C GLY A 251 16.08 -30.84 9.38
N GLY A 252 17.05 -29.91 9.41
CA GLY A 252 17.49 -29.17 8.22
C GLY A 252 18.57 -29.90 7.41
N THR A 253 18.72 -29.55 6.13
CA THR A 253 19.81 -30.04 5.28
C THR A 253 20.59 -28.87 4.71
N ALA A 254 21.84 -29.07 4.27
CA ALA A 254 22.67 -27.99 3.70
C ALA A 254 22.03 -27.27 2.48
N ARG A 255 21.08 -27.92 1.78
CA ARG A 255 20.32 -27.30 0.67
C ARG A 255 19.02 -26.62 1.11
N LYS A 256 18.50 -26.97 2.29
CA LYS A 256 17.26 -26.48 2.88
C LYS A 256 17.46 -26.35 4.39
N PRO A 257 18.04 -25.21 4.84
CA PRO A 257 18.22 -24.95 6.26
C PRO A 257 16.88 -24.97 6.98
N ALA A 258 16.89 -25.36 8.26
CA ALA A 258 15.72 -25.34 9.11
C ALA A 258 15.32 -23.90 9.49
N ILE A 259 16.30 -23.01 9.65
CA ILE A 259 16.10 -21.57 9.92
C ILE A 259 17.14 -20.77 9.12
N SER A 260 16.69 -19.67 8.50
CA SER A 260 17.56 -18.70 7.82
C SER A 260 17.55 -17.37 8.58
N ILE A 261 18.73 -16.77 8.77
CA ILE A 261 18.89 -15.53 9.54
C ILE A 261 19.76 -14.56 8.74
N GLY A 262 19.30 -13.32 8.59
CA GLY A 262 20.10 -12.25 7.96
C GLY A 262 20.96 -11.54 9.00
N PHE A 263 22.28 -11.52 8.87
CA PHE A 263 23.16 -10.97 9.92
C PHE A 263 23.51 -9.48 9.73
N GLU A 264 23.62 -8.75 10.84
CA GLU A 264 24.56 -7.64 10.98
C GLU A 264 25.91 -8.14 11.54
N PRO A 265 27.06 -7.50 11.22
CA PRO A 265 28.38 -7.97 11.63
C PRO A 265 28.64 -8.05 13.15
N SER A 266 27.75 -7.52 14.00
CA SER A 266 27.93 -7.37 15.44
C SER A 266 27.37 -8.52 16.31
N GLU A 267 26.51 -9.40 15.77
CA GLU A 267 25.71 -10.32 16.59
C GLU A 267 26.35 -11.71 16.81
N THR A 268 27.54 -11.74 17.42
CA THR A 268 28.24 -13.00 17.78
C THR A 268 27.47 -13.87 18.78
N GLN A 269 26.66 -13.25 19.64
CA GLN A 269 25.86 -13.93 20.67
C GLN A 269 24.76 -14.83 20.08
N ILE A 270 24.06 -14.35 19.04
CA ILE A 270 22.99 -15.11 18.37
C ILE A 270 23.58 -16.35 17.69
N SER A 271 24.71 -16.21 17.00
CA SER A 271 25.41 -17.33 16.38
C SER A 271 25.83 -18.39 17.41
N SER A 272 26.36 -17.96 18.56
CA SER A 272 26.77 -18.88 19.62
C SER A 272 25.57 -19.63 20.21
N TRP A 273 24.46 -18.94 20.49
CA TRP A 273 23.25 -19.54 21.02
C TRP A 273 22.64 -20.55 20.04
N LEU A 274 22.58 -20.22 18.74
CA LEU A 274 22.05 -21.13 17.72
C LEU A 274 22.89 -22.40 17.58
N LYS A 275 24.22 -22.29 17.65
CA LYS A 275 25.13 -23.45 17.61
C LYS A 275 24.92 -24.38 18.81
N GLU A 276 24.54 -23.83 19.96
CA GLU A 276 24.19 -24.64 21.14
C GLU A 276 22.84 -25.35 20.96
N LYS A 277 21.84 -24.68 20.36
CA LYS A 277 20.47 -25.19 20.27
C LYS A 277 20.17 -26.04 19.04
N ILE A 278 20.93 -25.88 17.95
CA ILE A 278 20.77 -26.65 16.72
C ILE A 278 21.85 -27.74 16.68
N SER A 279 21.44 -29.00 16.85
CA SER A 279 22.37 -30.15 16.94
C SER A 279 23.12 -30.47 15.64
N ASP A 280 22.63 -29.97 14.49
CA ASP A 280 23.22 -30.20 13.16
C ASP A 280 23.58 -28.85 12.51
N SER A 281 24.88 -28.60 12.32
CA SER A 281 25.39 -27.34 11.74
C SER A 281 24.89 -27.08 10.31
N LYS A 282 24.37 -28.11 9.62
CA LYS A 282 23.78 -27.99 8.28
C LYS A 282 22.33 -27.49 8.28
N ALA A 283 21.71 -27.36 9.45
CA ALA A 283 20.33 -26.88 9.59
C ALA A 283 20.21 -25.36 9.77
N LEU A 284 21.31 -24.62 9.82
CA LEU A 284 21.32 -23.15 9.91
C LEU A 284 21.90 -22.53 8.63
N CYS A 285 21.19 -21.58 8.02
CA CYS A 285 21.74 -20.76 6.94
C CYS A 285 21.85 -19.31 7.38
N VAL A 286 23.06 -18.76 7.25
CA VAL A 286 23.37 -17.36 7.48
C VAL A 286 23.36 -16.67 6.13
N LEU A 287 22.42 -15.76 5.91
CA LEU A 287 22.37 -14.97 4.68
C LEU A 287 23.33 -13.78 4.82
N GLY A 288 24.25 -13.65 3.85
CA GLY A 288 25.10 -12.46 3.70
C GLY A 288 24.31 -11.24 3.22
N LYS A 289 24.96 -10.06 3.21
CA LYS A 289 24.34 -8.74 2.95
C LYS A 289 23.53 -8.57 1.65
N ASP A 290 23.51 -9.55 0.75
CA ASP A 290 22.89 -9.45 -0.58
C ASP A 290 21.51 -10.13 -0.69
N ALA A 291 20.93 -10.60 0.41
CA ALA A 291 19.55 -11.10 0.42
C ALA A 291 18.56 -9.94 0.58
N GLU A 292 18.18 -9.30 -0.54
CA GLU A 292 17.10 -8.33 -0.56
C GLU A 292 15.81 -8.95 0.03
N PRO A 293 15.08 -8.21 0.89
CA PRO A 293 13.75 -8.65 1.33
C PRO A 293 12.83 -8.74 0.10
N PRO A 294 11.96 -9.77 0.01
CA PRO A 294 10.98 -9.84 -1.07
C PRO A 294 10.05 -8.62 -0.98
N GLN A 295 9.96 -7.88 -2.10
CA GLN A 295 9.05 -6.74 -2.31
C GLN A 295 7.59 -7.10 -2.05
#